data_AF-A0A9E2XF54-F1
#
_entry.id   AF-A0A9E2XF54-F1
#
_cell.length_a   1.000
_cell.length_b   1.000
_cell.length_c   1.000
_cell.angle_alpha   90.00
_cell.angle_beta   90.00
_cell.angle_gamma   90.00
#
_symmetry.space_group_name_H-M   'P 1'
#
loop_
_entity.id
_entity.type
_entity.pdbx_description
1 polymer ?
#
loop_
_entity_poly.entity_id
_entity_poly.type
_entity_poly.pdbx_seq_one_letter_code
_entity_poly.pdbx_strand_id
1 'polypeptide(L)'
;MSVAAPALPDRTERPWTALLAATLLSLPLGSVYSFSVLLRPIEQELAVPRSALSLVFGLATVGFTVGSVSAAFLYRVASAPVLVLASALASSGGIALAAQATGLAELLVGYGIVFGTGGGLSFILL
;
A
#
# COMPACT_ATOMS: atom_id res chain seq x y z
N MET A 1 -23.05 34.89 33.40
CA MET A 1 -22.87 34.68 31.93
C MET A 1 -22.39 33.25 31.76
N SER A 2 -23.28 32.33 31.33
CA SER A 2 -22.95 30.92 31.14
C SER A 2 -22.45 30.72 29.71
N VAL A 3 -21.20 30.30 29.55
CA VAL A 3 -20.62 30.00 28.24
C VAL A 3 -21.15 28.64 27.80
N ALA A 4 -21.96 28.62 26.75
CA ALA A 4 -22.43 27.38 26.13
C ALA A 4 -21.24 26.57 25.62
N ALA A 5 -21.07 25.36 26.13
CA ALA A 5 -20.09 24.41 25.61
C ALA A 5 -20.47 24.01 24.17
N PRO A 6 -19.50 23.95 23.23
CA PRO A 6 -19.80 23.54 21.86
C PRO A 6 -20.29 22.08 21.87
N ALA A 7 -21.47 21.85 21.32
CA ALA A 7 -21.97 20.51 21.05
C ALA A 7 -21.01 19.82 20.07
N LEU A 8 -20.22 18.86 20.58
CA LEU A 8 -19.41 18.01 19.73
C LEU A 8 -20.38 17.15 18.91
N PRO A 9 -20.25 17.11 17.57
CA PRO A 9 -21.12 16.28 16.75
C PRO A 9 -20.96 14.82 17.18
N ASP A 10 -22.10 14.14 17.39
CA ASP A 10 -22.17 12.69 17.52
C ASP A 10 -21.68 12.07 16.20
N ARG A 11 -20.36 11.88 16.09
CA ARG A 11 -19.75 11.01 15.09
C ARG A 11 -20.18 9.60 15.47
N THR A 12 -21.37 9.20 15.03
CA THR A 12 -21.87 7.82 15.09
C THR A 12 -21.08 6.97 14.07
N GLU A 13 -19.75 6.93 14.24
CA GLU A 13 -18.86 6.05 13.51
C GLU A 13 -19.21 4.64 13.98
N ARG A 14 -19.99 3.91 13.17
CA ARG A 14 -20.34 2.54 13.47
C ARG A 14 -19.03 1.77 13.65
N PRO A 15 -18.69 1.29 14.86
CA PRO A 15 -17.37 0.71 15.14
C PRO A 15 -17.08 -0.49 14.23
N TRP A 16 -18.14 -1.18 13.81
CA TRP A 16 -18.09 -2.24 12.80
C TRP A 16 -17.65 -1.79 11.41
N THR A 17 -18.04 -0.60 10.98
CA THR A 17 -17.63 -0.04 9.68
C THR A 17 -16.15 0.37 9.72
N ALA A 18 -15.68 0.92 10.83
CA ALA A 18 -14.26 1.20 11.05
C ALA A 18 -13.43 -0.10 11.11
N LEU A 19 -13.90 -1.13 11.82
CA LEU A 19 -13.30 -2.47 11.85
C LEU A 19 -13.22 -3.12 10.47
N LEU A 20 -14.31 -3.06 9.70
CA LEU A 20 -14.34 -3.58 8.33
C LEU A 20 -13.38 -2.81 7.42
N ALA A 21 -13.35 -1.48 7.50
CA ALA A 21 -12.41 -0.67 6.74
C ALA A 21 -10.96 -1.02 7.11
N ALA A 22 -10.62 -1.03 8.40
CA ALA A 22 -9.29 -1.41 8.88
C ALA A 22 -8.89 -2.83 8.47
N THR A 23 -9.82 -3.78 8.50
CA THR A 23 -9.55 -5.17 8.09
C THR A 23 -9.33 -5.27 6.58
N LEU A 24 -10.22 -4.69 5.78
CA LEU A 24 -10.11 -4.70 4.32
C LEU A 24 -8.84 -4.01 3.85
N LEU A 25 -8.43 -2.94 4.54
CA LEU A 25 -7.20 -2.22 4.24
C LEU A 25 -5.92 -2.88 4.82
N SER A 26 -6.07 -3.85 5.73
CA SER A 26 -4.96 -4.71 6.17
C SER A 26 -4.70 -5.89 5.21
N LEU A 27 -5.65 -6.25 4.35
CA LEU A 27 -5.47 -7.31 3.34
C LEU A 27 -4.32 -7.03 2.34
N PRO A 28 -4.09 -5.78 1.88
CA PRO A 28 -2.90 -5.39 1.12
C PRO A 28 -1.56 -5.73 1.82
N LEU A 29 -1.47 -5.58 3.14
CA LEU A 29 -0.27 -5.94 3.90
C LEU A 29 -0.04 -7.45 3.91
N GLY A 30 -1.11 -8.24 4.01
CA GLY A 30 -1.03 -9.70 3.91
C GLY A 30 -0.59 -10.19 2.52
N SER A 31 -0.99 -9.47 1.46
CA SER A 31 -0.59 -9.82 0.09
C SER A 31 0.87 -9.52 -0.22
N VAL A 32 1.52 -8.59 0.50
CA VAL A 32 3.00 -8.48 0.51
C VAL A 32 3.63 -9.80 0.97
N TYR A 33 3.05 -10.46 1.97
CA TYR A 33 3.54 -11.74 2.48
C TYR A 33 3.36 -12.89 1.48
N SER A 34 2.29 -12.88 0.67
CA SER A 34 2.08 -13.84 -0.42
C SER A 34 3.19 -13.85 -1.46
N PHE A 35 3.92 -12.74 -1.64
CA PHE A 35 5.11 -12.70 -2.50
C PHE A 35 6.15 -13.74 -2.11
N SER A 36 6.28 -14.05 -0.81
CA SER A 36 7.19 -15.09 -0.33
C SER A 36 6.81 -16.50 -0.80
N VAL A 37 5.52 -16.74 -1.04
CA VAL A 37 5.03 -18.01 -1.59
C VAL A 37 5.32 -18.09 -3.10
N LEU A 38 5.27 -16.94 -3.78
CA LEU A 38 5.51 -16.79 -5.21
C LEU A 38 6.99 -16.76 -5.60
N LEU A 39 7.92 -16.70 -4.64
CA LEU A 39 9.37 -16.73 -4.87
C LEU A 39 9.82 -17.91 -5.75
N ARG A 40 9.32 -19.12 -5.46
CA ARG A 40 9.65 -20.34 -6.21
C ARG A 40 9.16 -20.29 -7.66
N PRO A 41 7.88 -20.02 -7.95
CA PRO A 41 7.43 -19.92 -9.33
C PRO A 41 8.10 -18.79 -10.11
N ILE A 42 8.39 -17.62 -9.49
CA ILE A 42 9.12 -16.52 -10.15
C ILE A 42 10.57 -16.92 -10.48
N GLU A 43 11.25 -17.61 -9.57
CA GLU A 43 12.61 -18.14 -9.78
C GLU A 43 12.65 -19.14 -10.96
N GLN A 44 11.61 -19.95 -11.13
CA GLN A 44 11.50 -20.93 -12.22
C GLN A 44 11.17 -20.29 -13.58
N GLU A 45 10.26 -19.32 -13.62
CA GLU A 45 9.81 -18.68 -14.86
C GLU A 45 10.83 -17.66 -15.39
N LEU A 46 11.41 -16.84 -14.51
CA LEU A 46 12.35 -15.78 -14.91
C LEU A 46 13.83 -16.19 -14.78
N ALA A 47 14.14 -17.38 -14.26
CA ALA A 47 15.50 -17.84 -13.97
C ALA A 47 16.32 -16.83 -13.12
N VAL A 48 15.64 -16.09 -12.24
CA VAL A 48 16.21 -15.04 -11.40
C VAL A 48 16.68 -15.63 -10.07
N PRO A 49 17.91 -15.31 -9.59
CA PRO A 49 18.40 -15.81 -8.32
C PRO A 49 17.61 -15.24 -7.13
N ARG A 50 17.42 -16.04 -6.08
CA ARG A 50 16.72 -15.61 -4.86
C ARG A 50 17.25 -14.33 -4.24
N SER A 51 18.56 -14.08 -4.30
CA SER A 51 19.17 -12.84 -3.81
C SER A 51 18.58 -11.60 -4.47
N ALA A 52 18.26 -11.68 -5.75
CA ALA A 52 17.65 -10.58 -6.50
C ALA A 52 16.16 -10.41 -6.16
N LEU A 53 15.44 -11.49 -5.87
CA LEU A 53 14.06 -11.40 -5.37
C LEU A 53 13.99 -10.82 -3.95
N SER A 54 14.99 -11.09 -3.11
CA SER A 54 15.14 -10.42 -1.80
C SER A 54 15.39 -8.92 -1.95
N LEU A 55 16.12 -8.49 -2.98
CA LEU A 55 16.28 -7.06 -3.29
C LEU A 55 14.95 -6.42 -3.71
N VAL A 56 14.13 -7.12 -4.52
CA VAL A 56 12.78 -6.64 -4.88
C VAL A 56 11.92 -6.42 -3.63
N PHE A 57 11.95 -7.36 -2.69
CA PHE A 57 11.23 -7.24 -1.42
C PHE A 57 11.76 -6.11 -0.53
N GLY A 58 13.08 -5.98 -0.43
CA GLY A 58 13.72 -4.87 0.28
C GLY A 58 13.34 -3.51 -0.31
N LEU A 59 13.35 -3.40 -1.64
CA LEU A 59 12.95 -2.19 -2.35
C LEU A 59 11.46 -1.87 -2.14
N ALA A 60 10.59 -2.88 -2.13
CA ALA A 60 9.18 -2.73 -1.79
C ALA A 60 9.00 -2.14 -0.38
N THR A 61 9.80 -2.59 0.58
CA THR A 61 9.77 -2.09 1.96
C THR A 61 10.23 -0.63 2.05
N VAL A 62 11.26 -0.25 1.28
CA VAL A 62 11.69 1.16 1.16
C VAL A 62 10.60 2.01 0.52
N GLY A 63 10.01 1.55 -0.59
CA GLY A 63 8.90 2.22 -1.26
C GLY A 63 7.71 2.42 -0.32
N PHE A 64 7.37 1.40 0.46
CA PHE A 64 6.32 1.46 1.48
C PHE A 64 6.60 2.52 2.55
N THR A 65 7.85 2.60 3.01
CA THR A 65 8.27 3.62 3.99
C THR A 65 8.18 5.03 3.40
N VAL A 66 8.63 5.21 2.16
CA VAL A 66 8.55 6.50 1.45
C VAL A 66 7.09 6.92 1.21
N GLY A 67 6.24 6.00 0.75
CA GLY A 67 4.82 6.25 0.55
C GLY A 67 4.12 6.61 1.86
N SER A 68 4.46 5.90 2.93
CA SER A 68 3.98 6.18 4.29
C SER A 68 4.34 7.61 4.73
N VAL A 69 5.62 7.99 4.67
CA VAL A 69 6.05 9.35 5.04
C VAL A 69 5.40 10.42 4.15
N SER A 70 5.22 10.13 2.86
CA SER A 70 4.62 11.06 1.90
C SER A 70 3.14 11.34 2.20
N ALA A 71 2.42 10.38 2.79
CA ALA A 71 1.00 10.54 3.11
C ALA A 71 0.74 11.73 4.05
N ALA A 72 1.63 11.99 5.03
CA ALA A 72 1.52 13.14 5.94
C ALA A 72 1.57 14.50 5.20
N PHE A 73 2.32 14.58 4.10
CA PHE A 73 2.37 15.77 3.25
C PHE A 73 1.18 15.84 2.30
N LEU A 74 0.75 14.69 1.75
CA LEU A 74 -0.33 14.60 0.77
C LEU A 74 -1.70 14.94 1.38
N TYR A 75 -1.90 14.64 2.66
CA TYR A 75 -3.09 15.07 3.42
C TYR A 75 -3.30 16.58 3.48
N ARG A 76 -2.24 17.38 3.29
CA ARG A 76 -2.33 18.84 3.24
C ARG A 76 -2.81 19.36 1.88
N VAL A 77 -2.80 18.51 0.86
CA VAL A 77 -3.02 18.90 -0.55
C VAL A 77 -4.31 18.29 -1.12
N ALA A 78 -4.71 17.10 -0.67
CA ALA A 78 -5.88 16.39 -1.19
C ALA A 78 -6.73 15.77 -0.08
N SER A 79 -8.00 15.51 -0.39
CA SER A 79 -8.95 14.88 0.52
C SER A 79 -8.69 13.37 0.65
N ALA A 80 -8.90 12.83 1.86
CA ALA A 80 -8.68 11.42 2.19
C ALA A 80 -9.21 10.41 1.14
N PRO A 81 -10.46 10.51 0.65
CA PRO A 81 -10.97 9.53 -0.32
C PRO A 81 -10.25 9.58 -1.69
N VAL A 82 -9.77 10.75 -2.14
CA VAL A 82 -9.00 10.86 -3.39
C VAL A 82 -7.64 10.18 -3.23
N LEU A 83 -7.01 10.36 -2.07
CA LEU A 83 -5.72 9.74 -1.77
C LEU A 83 -5.82 8.22 -1.70
N VAL A 84 -6.90 7.69 -1.11
CA VAL A 84 -7.16 6.23 -1.04
C VAL A 84 -7.41 5.65 -2.43
N LEU A 85 -8.14 6.37 -3.29
CA LEU A 85 -8.35 5.96 -4.68
C LEU A 85 -7.04 5.96 -5.47
N ALA A 86 -6.23 7.01 -5.33
CA ALA A 86 -4.94 7.11 -6.01
C ALA A 86 -3.97 6.01 -5.54
N SER A 87 -3.91 5.72 -4.25
CA SER A 87 -3.04 4.67 -3.69
C SER A 87 -3.52 3.27 -4.09
N ALA A 88 -4.83 3.03 -4.15
CA ALA A 88 -5.41 1.78 -4.64
C ALA A 88 -5.11 1.55 -6.13
N LEU A 89 -5.25 2.59 -6.96
CA LEU A 89 -4.93 2.53 -8.39
C LEU A 89 -3.42 2.31 -8.62
N ALA A 90 -2.56 3.03 -7.87
CA ALA A 90 -1.12 2.85 -7.94
C ALA A 90 -0.72 1.43 -7.54
N SER A 91 -1.25 0.91 -6.43
CA SER A 91 -0.96 -0.45 -5.96
C SER A 91 -1.43 -1.52 -6.95
N SER A 92 -2.66 -1.37 -7.47
CA SER A 92 -3.23 -2.30 -8.45
C SER A 92 -2.46 -2.26 -9.76
N GLY A 93 -2.06 -1.07 -10.22
CA GLY A 93 -1.22 -0.89 -11.40
C GLY A 93 0.17 -1.48 -11.23
N GLY A 94 0.80 -1.30 -10.06
CA GLY A 94 2.10 -1.88 -9.74
C GLY A 94 2.09 -3.41 -9.75
N ILE A 95 1.05 -4.02 -9.19
CA ILE A 95 0.84 -5.48 -9.27
C ILE A 95 0.58 -5.93 -10.70
N ALA A 96 -0.26 -5.23 -11.46
CA ALA A 96 -0.55 -5.60 -12.85
C ALA A 96 0.71 -5.53 -13.73
N LEU A 97 1.56 -4.53 -13.51
CA LEU A 97 2.87 -4.43 -14.16
C LEU A 97 3.80 -5.57 -13.73
N ALA A 98 3.85 -5.89 -12.44
CA ALA A 98 4.66 -7.00 -11.94
C ALA A 98 4.18 -8.37 -12.46
N ALA A 99 2.88 -8.53 -12.72
CA ALA A 99 2.31 -9.76 -13.28
C ALA A 99 2.72 -9.99 -14.74
N GLN A 100 3.03 -8.92 -15.48
CA GLN A 100 3.52 -8.98 -16.86
C GLN A 100 5.05 -8.97 -16.94
N ALA A 101 5.75 -9.02 -15.80
CA ALA A 101 7.19 -8.89 -15.76
C ALA A 101 7.89 -10.09 -16.41
N THR A 102 8.73 -9.80 -17.40
CA THR A 102 9.63 -10.74 -18.08
C THR A 102 11.06 -10.66 -17.56
N GLY A 103 11.36 -9.67 -16.70
CA GLY A 103 12.69 -9.47 -16.12
C GLY A 103 12.67 -8.89 -14.71
N LEU A 104 13.84 -8.91 -14.07
CA LEU A 104 14.05 -8.34 -12.72
C LEU A 104 13.70 -6.85 -12.65
N ALA A 105 14.01 -6.09 -13.70
CA ALA A 105 13.79 -4.64 -13.72
C ALA A 105 12.30 -4.28 -13.61
N GLU A 106 11.43 -5.01 -14.30
CA GLU A 106 9.97 -4.80 -14.26
C GLU A 106 9.40 -5.20 -12.89
N LEU A 107 9.94 -6.24 -12.27
CA LEU A 107 9.64 -6.61 -10.89
C LEU A 107 10.07 -5.53 -9.89
N LEU A 108 11.28 -4.97 -10.03
CA LEU A 108 11.78 -3.89 -9.18
C LEU A 108 10.91 -2.62 -9.30
N VAL A 109 10.54 -2.25 -10.52
CA VAL A 109 9.73 -1.05 -10.77
C VAL A 109 8.27 -1.27 -10.34
N GLY A 110 7.64 -2.33 -10.83
CA GLY A 110 6.22 -2.62 -10.57
C GLY A 110 5.95 -2.98 -9.12
N TYR A 111 6.63 -4.01 -8.61
CA TYR A 111 6.42 -4.49 -7.24
C TYR A 111 7.15 -3.65 -6.19
N GLY A 112 8.41 -3.29 -6.45
CA GLY A 112 9.23 -2.54 -5.50
C GLY A 112 8.77 -1.08 -5.37
N ILE A 113 8.79 -0.34 -6.46
CA ILE A 113 8.55 1.11 -6.42
C ILE A 113 7.06 1.42 -6.44
N VAL A 114 6.34 0.99 -7.47
CA VAL A 114 4.94 1.42 -7.71
C VAL A 114 3.99 0.81 -6.69
N PHE A 115 4.04 -0.52 -6.50
CA PHE A 115 3.21 -1.19 -5.50
C PHE A 115 3.63 -0.83 -4.07
N GLY A 116 4.94 -0.79 -3.78
CA GLY A 116 5.43 -0.40 -2.45
C GLY A 116 4.97 1.01 -2.05
N THR A 117 5.17 2.02 -2.89
CA THR A 117 4.75 3.40 -2.59
C THR A 117 3.24 3.55 -2.50
N GLY A 118 2.47 2.91 -3.38
CA GLY A 118 1.01 2.88 -3.32
C GLY A 118 0.49 2.22 -2.03
N GLY A 119 1.09 1.10 -1.63
CA GLY A 119 0.74 0.40 -0.40
C GLY A 119 1.01 1.23 0.86
N GLY A 120 2.17 1.91 0.90
CA GLY A 120 2.55 2.78 2.02
C GLY A 120 1.63 3.99 2.19
N LEU A 121 1.22 4.60 1.07
CA LEU A 121 0.22 5.68 1.08
C LEU A 121 -1.11 5.20 1.68
N SER A 122 -1.63 4.06 1.22
CA SER A 122 -2.87 3.48 1.76
C SER A 122 -2.80 3.22 3.27
N PHE A 123 -1.64 2.84 3.79
CA PHE A 123 -1.47 2.47 5.19
C PHE A 123 -1.63 3.64 6.16
N ILE A 124 -1.08 4.82 5.85
CA ILE A 124 -1.24 6.01 6.70
C ILE A 124 -2.55 6.74 6.47
N LEU A 125 -3.24 6.45 5.37
CA LEU A 125 -4.56 7.04 5.12
C LEU A 125 -5.67 6.49 6.05
N LEU A 126 -5.36 5.49 6.86
CA LEU A 126 -6.19 4.89 7.91
C LEU A 126 -5.86 5.43 9.29
#